data_AF-A0A5J4XPZ7-F1
#
_entry.id   AF-A0A5J4XPZ7-F1
#
_cell.length_a   1.000
_cell.length_b   1.000
_cell.length_c   1.000
_cell.angle_alpha   90.00
_cell.angle_beta   90.00
_cell.angle_gamma   90.00
#
_symmetry.space_group_name_H-M   'P 1'
#
loop_
_entity.id
_entity.type
_entity.pdbx_description
1 polymer ?
#
loop_
_entity_poly.entity_id
_entity_poly.type
_entity_poly.pdbx_seq_one_letter_code
_entity_poly.pdbx_strand_id
1 'polypeptide(L)'
;MGKRKATPVANEAELQQSNAGERKAAKQPKLATEASGFKNKEKVLLLSSRGITHRSRHLMLDLAQLLPHCKRDSKLDTKTDRGIINEVADMKGCSSVLFFESRKRKDLYIWLARAPDGPSIKFHCANVHTMAELKLSGNHLKGSRPVLSFDASFDQQPHLQLMKEMFTQSFATPRRHPKSKPFHDHVISFHFLDNRIWLRNYQA
;
A
#
# COMPACT_ATOMS: atom_id res chain seq x y z
N MET A 1 18.54 8.24 -100.20
CA MET A 1 18.84 6.79 -100.33
C MET A 1 19.81 6.40 -99.23
N GLY A 2 19.51 5.36 -98.45
CA GLY A 2 20.39 4.91 -97.36
C GLY A 2 19.70 4.05 -96.31
N LYS A 3 19.04 2.98 -96.78
CA LYS A 3 18.46 1.77 -96.15
C LYS A 3 18.29 1.70 -94.60
N ARG A 4 17.01 1.53 -94.23
CA ARG A 4 16.47 0.97 -92.97
C ARG A 4 17.05 -0.41 -92.63
N LYS A 5 17.17 -0.70 -91.32
CA LYS A 5 16.87 -2.02 -90.73
C LYS A 5 16.20 -1.83 -89.37
N ALA A 6 15.24 -2.70 -89.10
CA ALA A 6 14.19 -2.57 -88.09
C ALA A 6 14.35 -3.58 -86.95
N THR A 7 13.80 -3.20 -85.78
CA THR A 7 13.17 -4.04 -84.71
C THR A 7 14.07 -5.02 -83.93
N PRO A 8 13.73 -5.43 -82.68
CA PRO A 8 12.37 -5.48 -82.12
C PRO A 8 12.15 -4.91 -80.69
N VAL A 9 10.87 -4.69 -80.44
CA VAL A 9 10.21 -4.46 -79.15
C VAL A 9 10.17 -5.78 -78.37
N ALA A 10 10.49 -5.75 -77.07
CA ALA A 10 10.24 -6.87 -76.16
C ALA A 10 9.91 -6.39 -74.73
N ASN A 11 8.64 -6.62 -74.39
CA ASN A 11 8.03 -6.99 -73.10
C ASN A 11 8.37 -6.29 -71.78
N GLU A 12 7.36 -5.57 -71.29
CA GLU A 12 7.14 -5.06 -69.92
C GLU A 12 6.84 -6.17 -68.88
N ALA A 13 7.49 -7.33 -68.94
CA ALA A 13 7.17 -8.45 -68.06
C ALA A 13 8.42 -9.17 -67.57
N GLU A 14 9.28 -8.48 -66.80
CA GLU A 14 10.29 -9.12 -65.94
C GLU A 14 10.99 -8.07 -65.04
N LEU A 15 10.27 -7.52 -64.06
CA LEU A 15 10.88 -6.95 -62.86
C LEU A 15 9.97 -7.15 -61.63
N GLN A 16 9.61 -8.40 -61.38
CA GLN A 16 9.07 -8.83 -60.10
C GLN A 16 9.91 -9.99 -59.60
N GLN A 17 10.98 -9.68 -58.86
CA GLN A 17 11.49 -10.49 -57.74
C GLN A 17 12.76 -9.85 -57.19
N SER A 18 12.60 -9.18 -56.04
CA SER A 18 13.57 -9.03 -54.93
C SER A 18 13.41 -7.65 -54.26
N ASN A 19 12.36 -7.51 -53.46
CA ASN A 19 12.32 -6.47 -52.42
C ASN A 19 11.48 -6.99 -51.24
N ALA A 20 11.96 -8.06 -50.62
CA ALA A 20 11.57 -8.46 -49.27
C ALA A 20 12.67 -7.98 -48.30
N GLY A 21 12.75 -6.66 -48.11
CA GLY A 21 13.67 -6.00 -47.20
C GLY A 21 12.90 -5.28 -46.10
N GLU A 22 12.83 -5.93 -44.94
CA GLU A 22 12.58 -5.40 -43.59
C GLU A 22 11.92 -4.01 -43.47
N ARG A 23 10.60 -3.98 -43.25
CA ARG A 23 9.91 -2.82 -42.68
C ARG A 23 10.43 -2.59 -41.25
N LYS A 24 11.40 -1.69 -41.09
CA LYS A 24 11.83 -1.20 -39.78
C LYS A 24 10.63 -0.54 -39.10
N ALA A 25 10.07 -1.22 -38.10
CA ALA A 25 9.03 -0.69 -37.24
C ALA A 25 9.47 0.65 -36.67
N ALA A 26 8.71 1.70 -36.98
CA ALA A 26 8.88 3.02 -36.37
C ALA A 26 8.81 2.86 -34.85
N LYS A 27 9.94 3.13 -34.18
CA LYS A 27 10.01 3.17 -32.71
C LYS A 27 9.04 4.24 -32.24
N GLN A 28 7.92 3.80 -31.66
CA GLN A 28 7.07 4.67 -30.85
C GLN A 28 7.95 5.39 -29.82
N PRO A 29 7.72 6.69 -29.56
CA PRO A 29 8.48 7.38 -28.53
C PRO A 29 8.18 6.68 -27.22
N LYS A 30 9.19 6.01 -26.66
CA LYS A 30 9.12 5.47 -25.30
C LYS A 30 8.79 6.67 -24.42
N LEU A 31 7.59 6.66 -23.80
CA LEU A 31 7.28 7.61 -22.73
C LEU A 31 8.50 7.63 -21.82
N ALA A 32 9.05 8.83 -21.61
CA ALA A 32 10.14 9.03 -20.67
C ALA A 32 9.71 8.37 -19.36
N THR A 33 10.33 7.24 -19.02
CA THR A 33 10.19 6.65 -17.71
C THR A 33 10.80 7.68 -16.79
N GLU A 34 9.98 8.56 -16.22
CA GLU A 34 10.38 9.36 -15.09
C GLU A 34 10.69 8.39 -13.96
N ALA A 35 11.95 7.98 -13.91
CA ALA A 35 12.54 7.29 -12.78
C ALA A 35 12.80 8.30 -11.67
N SER A 36 11.78 9.09 -11.29
CA SER A 36 11.71 9.53 -9.91
C SER A 36 11.37 8.27 -9.12
N GLY A 37 12.40 7.63 -8.56
CA GLY A 37 12.22 6.46 -7.71
C GLY A 37 11.13 6.76 -6.69
N PHE A 38 10.10 5.92 -6.63
CA PHE A 38 8.98 6.16 -5.72
C PHE A 38 9.50 6.28 -4.29
N LYS A 39 9.26 7.44 -3.67
CA LYS A 39 9.89 7.84 -2.41
C LYS A 39 9.41 7.03 -1.21
N ASN A 40 8.15 6.61 -1.20
CA ASN A 40 7.56 5.91 -0.06
C ASN A 40 7.99 4.43 -0.06
N LYS A 41 8.81 4.08 0.94
CA LYS A 41 9.27 2.71 1.26
C LYS A 41 8.89 2.31 2.69
N GLU A 42 7.73 2.78 3.13
CA GLU A 42 7.27 2.65 4.51
C GLU A 42 7.08 1.18 4.91
N LYS A 43 7.47 0.83 6.14
CA LYS A 43 7.26 -0.51 6.71
C LYS A 43 6.70 -0.35 8.12
N VAL A 44 5.64 -1.09 8.39
CA VAL A 44 4.94 -1.01 9.67
C VAL A 44 5.32 -2.21 10.54
N LEU A 45 5.76 -1.95 11.77
CA LEU A 45 5.98 -2.98 12.77
C LEU A 45 4.68 -3.20 13.56
N LEU A 46 4.18 -4.44 13.57
CA LEU A 46 3.07 -4.85 14.45
C LEU A 46 3.60 -5.58 15.69
N LEU A 47 3.33 -4.98 16.84
CA LEU A 47 3.66 -5.50 18.16
C LEU A 47 2.41 -5.59 19.04
N SER A 48 2.46 -6.46 20.04
CA SER A 48 1.42 -6.53 21.07
C SER A 48 2.02 -6.76 22.44
N SER A 49 1.33 -6.27 23.47
CA SER A 49 1.65 -6.59 24.85
C SER A 49 1.29 -8.03 25.20
N ARG A 50 1.93 -8.56 26.24
CA ARG A 50 1.40 -9.74 26.94
C ARG A 50 -0.02 -9.46 27.43
N GLY A 51 -0.85 -10.51 27.44
CA GLY A 51 -2.26 -10.40 27.87
C GLY A 51 -3.24 -9.82 26.84
N ILE A 52 -2.87 -9.75 25.56
CA ILE A 52 -3.81 -9.42 24.48
C ILE A 52 -4.97 -10.43 24.42
N THR A 53 -6.19 -9.90 24.40
CA THR A 53 -7.44 -10.70 24.34
C THR A 53 -7.55 -11.44 23.01
N HIS A 54 -8.47 -12.41 22.94
CA HIS A 54 -8.75 -13.14 21.69
C HIS A 54 -9.19 -12.18 20.57
N ARG A 55 -10.15 -11.29 20.85
CA ARG A 55 -10.68 -10.31 19.89
C ARG A 55 -9.59 -9.36 19.39
N SER A 56 -8.79 -8.78 20.29
CA SER A 56 -7.71 -7.85 19.92
C SER A 56 -6.61 -8.54 19.11
N ARG A 57 -6.36 -9.83 19.36
CA ARG A 57 -5.41 -10.62 18.55
C ARG A 57 -5.91 -10.80 17.12
N HIS A 58 -7.19 -11.13 16.94
CA HIS A 58 -7.79 -11.23 15.61
C HIS A 58 -7.75 -9.90 14.87
N LEU A 59 -8.09 -8.78 15.54
CA LEU A 59 -7.93 -7.45 14.95
C LEU A 59 -6.50 -7.18 14.46
N MET A 60 -5.48 -7.54 15.25
CA MET A 60 -4.08 -7.38 14.85
C MET A 60 -3.73 -8.27 13.64
N LEU A 61 -4.29 -9.48 13.55
CA LEU A 61 -4.10 -10.36 12.39
C LEU A 61 -4.82 -9.83 11.16
N ASP A 62 -6.03 -9.29 11.30
CA ASP A 62 -6.78 -8.67 10.22
C ASP A 62 -6.00 -7.49 9.64
N LEU A 63 -5.42 -6.63 10.49
CA LEU A 63 -4.55 -5.54 10.06
C LEU A 63 -3.26 -6.03 9.37
N ALA A 64 -2.68 -7.14 9.82
CA ALA A 64 -1.53 -7.74 9.15
C ALA A 64 -1.86 -8.28 7.75
N GLN A 65 -3.12 -8.65 7.50
CA GLN A 65 -3.60 -9.07 6.19
C GLN A 65 -3.93 -7.88 5.28
N LEU A 66 -4.42 -6.80 5.88
CA LEU A 66 -4.73 -5.54 5.19
C LEU A 66 -3.45 -4.81 4.73
N LEU A 67 -2.39 -4.84 5.55
CA LEU A 67 -1.14 -4.09 5.31
C LEU A 67 -0.01 -5.02 4.82
N PRO A 68 0.26 -5.12 3.50
CA PRO A 68 1.25 -6.06 2.97
C PRO A 68 2.70 -5.74 3.39
N HIS A 69 2.99 -4.48 3.71
CA HIS A 69 4.27 -3.96 4.21
C HIS A 69 4.45 -4.08 5.72
N CYS A 70 3.54 -4.79 6.39
CA CYS A 70 3.62 -5.05 7.80
C CYS A 70 4.61 -6.18 8.14
N LYS A 71 5.40 -5.99 9.20
CA LYS A 71 6.20 -7.03 9.87
C LYS A 71 5.67 -7.26 11.28
N ARG A 72 5.31 -8.50 11.60
CA ARG A 72 4.90 -8.90 12.94
C ARG A 72 6.13 -9.29 13.77
N ASP A 73 6.09 -9.02 15.08
CA ASP A 73 7.03 -9.58 16.05
C ASP A 73 6.33 -10.40 17.14
N SER A 74 7.16 -11.03 17.98
CA SER A 74 6.82 -11.58 19.26
C SER A 74 6.19 -10.53 20.20
N LYS A 75 5.48 -11.02 21.23
CA LYS A 75 4.79 -10.17 22.19
C LYS A 75 5.81 -9.53 23.13
N LEU A 76 5.72 -8.21 23.30
CA LEU A 76 6.56 -7.47 24.23
C LEU A 76 6.03 -7.64 25.66
N ASP A 77 6.93 -7.81 26.62
CA ASP A 77 6.55 -7.68 28.03
C ASP A 77 6.43 -6.20 28.38
N THR A 78 5.22 -5.77 28.76
CA THR A 78 4.93 -4.37 29.09
C THR A 78 5.44 -3.93 30.45
N LYS A 79 6.02 -4.84 31.25
CA LYS A 79 6.71 -4.48 32.49
C LYS A 79 8.05 -3.81 32.23
N THR A 80 8.64 -4.03 31.06
CA THR A 80 9.92 -3.48 30.64
C THR A 80 9.76 -2.10 29.99
N ASP A 81 10.89 -1.39 29.88
CA ASP A 81 10.97 -0.10 29.20
C ASP A 81 10.44 -0.17 27.76
N ARG A 82 9.71 0.87 27.36
CA ARG A 82 9.13 1.01 26.02
C ARG A 82 10.16 1.44 24.98
N GLY A 83 11.32 1.94 25.39
CA GLY A 83 12.44 2.28 24.50
C GLY A 83 12.85 1.11 23.59
N ILE A 84 12.70 -0.12 24.07
CA ILE A 84 12.97 -1.37 23.32
C ILE A 84 12.18 -1.43 22.00
N ILE A 85 11.01 -0.79 21.93
CA ILE A 85 10.19 -0.77 20.71
C ILE A 85 10.93 -0.07 19.56
N ASN A 86 11.69 0.99 19.86
CA ASN A 86 12.48 1.70 18.85
C ASN A 86 13.62 0.83 18.34
N GLU A 87 14.33 0.14 19.25
CA GLU A 87 15.39 -0.80 18.87
C GLU A 87 14.87 -1.93 17.98
N VAL A 88 13.69 -2.49 18.31
CA VAL A 88 13.05 -3.53 17.49
C VAL A 88 12.62 -2.99 16.13
N ALA A 89 12.12 -1.75 16.07
CA ALA A 89 11.78 -1.09 14.81
C ALA A 89 13.03 -0.90 13.93
N ASP A 90 14.13 -0.44 14.51
CA ASP A 90 15.40 -0.24 13.82
C ASP A 90 15.99 -1.57 13.31
N MET A 91 16.04 -2.60 14.15
CA MET A 91 16.50 -3.94 13.76
C MET A 91 15.69 -4.51 12.59
N LYS A 92 14.37 -4.23 12.54
CA LYS A 92 13.50 -4.66 11.44
C LYS A 92 13.44 -3.68 10.28
N GLY A 93 14.08 -2.52 10.38
CA GLY A 93 14.01 -1.42 9.42
C GLY A 93 12.57 -0.98 9.17
N CYS A 94 11.79 -0.87 10.23
CA CYS A 94 10.42 -0.37 10.23
C CYS A 94 10.40 1.10 10.65
N SER A 95 9.67 1.90 9.89
CA SER A 95 9.57 3.35 10.07
C SER A 95 8.35 3.77 10.88
N SER A 96 7.28 2.96 10.83
CA SER A 96 6.09 3.12 11.67
C SER A 96 5.92 1.92 12.58
N VAL A 97 5.36 2.14 13.76
CA VAL A 97 5.03 1.11 14.74
C VAL A 97 3.56 1.19 15.11
N LEU A 98 2.89 0.04 15.09
CA LEU A 98 1.56 -0.19 15.63
C LEU A 98 1.69 -1.15 16.82
N PHE A 99 1.58 -0.62 18.04
CA PHE A 99 1.71 -1.40 19.27
C PHE A 99 0.36 -1.54 20.00
N PHE A 100 -0.08 -2.78 20.16
CA PHE A 100 -1.33 -3.16 20.80
C PHE A 100 -1.11 -3.38 22.30
N GLU A 101 -1.50 -2.41 23.12
CA GLU A 101 -1.42 -2.47 24.59
C GLU A 101 -2.77 -2.92 25.16
N SER A 102 -2.80 -4.14 25.70
CA SER A 102 -3.96 -4.68 26.44
C SER A 102 -3.82 -4.38 27.93
N ARG A 103 -4.76 -3.62 28.51
CA ARG A 103 -4.81 -3.34 29.94
C ARG A 103 -5.96 -4.10 30.60
N LYS A 104 -5.68 -4.67 31.78
CA LYS A 104 -6.64 -5.47 32.57
C LYS A 104 -7.38 -6.56 31.77
N ARG A 105 -6.82 -7.00 30.63
CA ARG A 105 -7.43 -7.90 29.65
C ARG A 105 -8.83 -7.46 29.17
N LYS A 106 -9.13 -6.15 29.23
CA LYS A 106 -10.43 -5.57 28.85
C LYS A 106 -10.23 -4.43 27.85
N ASP A 107 -9.38 -3.48 28.22
CA ASP A 107 -9.19 -2.25 27.45
C ASP A 107 -8.06 -2.46 26.43
N LEU A 108 -8.31 -2.05 25.19
CA LEU A 108 -7.31 -2.06 24.13
C LEU A 108 -6.89 -0.62 23.82
N TYR A 109 -5.58 -0.38 23.92
CA TYR A 109 -4.96 0.84 23.42
C TYR A 109 -4.07 0.48 22.23
N ILE A 110 -4.11 1.30 21.19
CA ILE A 110 -3.18 1.19 20.05
C ILE A 110 -2.30 2.41 20.05
N TRP A 111 -0.99 2.18 20.08
CA TRP A 111 0.00 3.21 19.84
C TRP A 111 0.37 3.20 18.38
N LEU A 112 0.24 4.34 17.72
CA LEU A 112 0.79 4.59 16.40
C LEU A 112 1.96 5.55 16.57
N ALA A 113 3.16 5.09 16.25
CA ALA A 113 4.38 5.88 16.40
C ALA A 113 5.21 5.85 15.12
N ARG A 114 5.90 6.95 14.85
CA ARG A 114 7.05 6.98 13.95
C ARG A 114 8.29 6.67 14.78
N ALA A 115 9.06 5.67 14.37
CA ALA A 115 10.30 5.30 15.05
C ALA A 115 11.50 5.83 14.25
N PRO A 116 12.58 6.27 14.91
CA PRO A 116 12.77 6.37 16.37
C PRO A 116 12.28 7.69 16.99
N ASP A 117 12.16 8.76 16.19
CA ASP A 117 12.06 10.14 16.69
C ASP A 117 10.64 10.60 17.08
N GLY A 118 9.63 9.76 16.84
CA GLY A 118 8.23 10.17 16.92
C GLY A 118 7.77 10.93 15.68
N PRO A 119 6.52 11.44 15.67
CA PRO A 119 5.57 11.53 16.78
C PRO A 119 4.88 10.21 17.15
N SER A 120 4.23 10.19 18.31
CA SER A 120 3.47 9.05 18.84
C SER A 120 2.06 9.46 19.23
N ILE A 121 1.08 8.63 18.89
CA ILE A 121 -0.33 8.85 19.21
C ILE A 121 -0.89 7.60 19.88
N LYS A 122 -1.61 7.79 20.99
CA LYS A 122 -2.28 6.73 21.72
C LYS A 122 -3.78 6.78 21.48
N PHE A 123 -4.33 5.73 20.89
CA PHE A 123 -5.75 5.57 20.69
C PHE A 123 -6.33 4.61 21.72
N HIS A 124 -7.49 4.95 22.28
CA HIS A 124 -8.33 4.01 22.99
C HIS A 124 -9.30 3.36 21.99
N CYS A 125 -9.19 2.05 21.79
CA CYS A 125 -9.97 1.34 20.79
C CYS A 125 -11.25 0.78 21.39
N ALA A 126 -12.38 1.28 20.89
CA ALA A 126 -13.73 0.80 21.23
C ALA A 126 -14.41 0.23 19.98
N ASN A 127 -15.51 -0.51 20.17
CA ASN A 127 -16.37 -1.03 19.11
C ASN A 127 -15.59 -1.79 18.00
N VAL A 128 -14.70 -2.67 18.43
CA VAL A 128 -13.89 -3.50 17.52
C VAL A 128 -14.76 -4.61 16.94
N HIS A 129 -14.90 -4.60 15.62
CA HIS A 129 -15.53 -5.66 14.84
C HIS A 129 -14.48 -6.31 13.93
N THR A 130 -14.26 -7.62 14.08
CA THR A 130 -13.23 -8.37 13.33
C THR A 130 -13.81 -9.05 12.09
N MET A 131 -12.98 -9.46 11.14
CA MET A 131 -13.41 -10.16 9.92
C MET A 131 -14.23 -11.43 10.19
N ALA A 132 -14.04 -12.10 11.33
CA ALA A 132 -14.77 -13.30 11.70
C ALA A 132 -16.27 -13.06 12.07
N GLU A 133 -16.75 -11.82 12.06
CA GLU A 133 -18.14 -11.50 12.38
C GLU A 133 -19.08 -11.71 11.19
N LEU A 134 -20.24 -12.33 11.44
CA LEU A 134 -21.21 -12.73 10.42
C LEU A 134 -21.72 -11.57 9.53
N LYS A 135 -21.73 -10.35 10.05
CA LYS A 135 -22.29 -9.17 9.36
C LYS A 135 -21.33 -8.55 8.33
N LEU A 136 -20.09 -9.02 8.23
CA LEU A 136 -19.09 -8.49 7.30
C LEU A 136 -18.88 -9.47 6.14
N SER A 137 -19.73 -9.37 5.12
CA SER A 137 -19.68 -10.23 3.92
C SER A 137 -18.73 -9.75 2.81
N GLY A 138 -18.15 -8.56 2.95
CA GLY A 138 -17.22 -7.99 1.98
C GLY A 138 -15.88 -8.73 1.95
N ASN A 139 -15.33 -8.94 0.76
CA ASN A 139 -14.05 -9.61 0.56
C ASN A 139 -13.21 -8.84 -0.47
N HIS A 140 -11.93 -8.64 -0.19
CA HIS A 140 -11.03 -8.00 -1.13
C HIS A 140 -9.74 -8.81 -1.30
N LEU A 141 -9.07 -8.59 -2.41
CA LEU A 141 -7.84 -9.24 -2.76
C LEU A 141 -6.76 -8.90 -1.73
N LYS A 142 -6.20 -9.94 -1.08
CA LYS A 142 -5.09 -9.79 -0.15
C LYS A 142 -3.89 -9.14 -0.85
N GLY A 143 -3.38 -8.06 -0.27
CA GLY A 143 -2.28 -7.27 -0.82
C GLY A 143 -2.67 -6.29 -1.93
N SER A 144 -3.95 -6.14 -2.27
CA SER A 144 -4.41 -4.99 -3.07
C SER A 144 -4.08 -3.67 -2.37
N ARG A 145 -4.05 -2.58 -3.13
CA ARG A 145 -3.67 -1.26 -2.61
C ARG A 145 -4.94 -0.53 -2.15
N PRO A 146 -5.07 -0.17 -0.85
CA PRO A 146 -6.24 0.58 -0.41
C PRO A 146 -6.28 1.96 -1.06
N VAL A 147 -7.48 2.44 -1.31
CA VAL A 147 -7.73 3.88 -1.39
C VAL A 147 -7.98 4.37 0.03
N LEU A 148 -7.28 5.42 0.45
CA LEU A 148 -7.52 6.04 1.75
C LEU A 148 -8.50 7.21 1.55
N SER A 149 -9.62 7.17 2.26
CA SER A 149 -10.62 8.22 2.27
C SER A 149 -10.60 8.90 3.63
N PHE A 150 -10.42 10.22 3.66
CA PHE A 150 -10.42 11.03 4.87
C PHE A 150 -11.57 12.02 4.82
N ASP A 151 -12.30 12.13 5.92
CA ASP A 151 -13.28 13.18 6.11
C ASP A 151 -12.62 14.58 6.14
N ALA A 152 -13.35 15.61 5.69
CA ALA A 152 -12.87 16.99 5.59
C ALA A 152 -12.52 17.59 6.97
N SER A 153 -13.12 17.06 8.03
CA SER A 153 -12.80 17.39 9.42
C SER A 153 -11.32 17.21 9.77
N PHE A 154 -10.61 16.29 9.10
CA PHE A 154 -9.18 16.08 9.34
C PHE A 154 -8.30 17.28 8.95
N ASP A 155 -8.78 18.14 8.06
CA ASP A 155 -8.05 19.32 7.60
C ASP A 155 -8.31 20.55 8.48
N GLN A 156 -9.23 20.46 9.45
CA GLN A 156 -9.66 21.61 10.26
C GLN A 156 -8.75 21.90 11.47
N GLN A 157 -8.14 20.88 12.07
CA GLN A 157 -7.36 21.04 13.31
C GLN A 157 -5.94 20.47 13.14
N PRO A 158 -4.88 21.14 13.66
CA PRO A 158 -3.49 20.71 13.44
C PRO A 158 -3.18 19.28 13.88
N HIS A 159 -3.77 18.84 15.01
CA HIS A 159 -3.56 17.48 15.49
C HIS A 159 -4.24 16.43 14.60
N LEU A 160 -5.37 16.77 13.96
CA LEU A 160 -6.03 15.89 13.01
C LEU A 160 -5.25 15.83 11.69
N GLN A 161 -4.69 16.96 11.23
CA GLN A 161 -3.81 16.97 10.07
C GLN A 161 -2.58 16.07 10.30
N LEU A 162 -1.99 16.12 11.50
CA LEU A 162 -0.91 15.22 11.88
C LEU A 162 -1.36 13.75 11.87
N MET A 163 -2.53 13.45 12.42
CA MET A 163 -3.10 12.10 12.39
C MET A 163 -3.33 11.61 10.96
N LYS A 164 -3.88 12.46 10.08
CA LYS A 164 -4.10 12.17 8.66
C LYS A 164 -2.79 11.79 7.96
N GLU A 165 -1.72 12.52 8.23
CA GLU A 165 -0.39 12.21 7.67
C GLU A 165 0.15 10.89 8.23
N MET A 166 0.09 10.66 9.54
CA MET A 166 0.54 9.41 10.16
C MET A 166 -0.27 8.19 9.69
N PHE A 167 -1.58 8.35 9.47
CA PHE A 167 -2.43 7.31 8.90
C PHE A 167 -2.09 7.06 7.44
N THR A 168 -1.85 8.11 6.67
CA THR A 168 -1.43 7.97 5.26
C THR A 168 -0.15 7.17 5.16
N GLN A 169 0.87 7.49 5.96
CA GLN A 169 2.15 6.77 5.94
C GLN A 169 2.03 5.31 6.41
N SER A 170 1.11 5.03 7.34
CA SER A 170 0.98 3.70 7.95
C SER A 170 0.06 2.77 7.16
N PHE A 171 -1.07 3.27 6.69
CA PHE A 171 -2.11 2.49 6.02
C PHE A 171 -1.97 2.48 4.49
N ALA A 172 -1.23 3.41 3.88
CA ALA A 172 -0.97 3.36 2.45
C ALA A 172 0.03 2.25 2.13
N THR A 173 -0.31 1.40 1.16
CA THR A 173 0.61 0.38 0.66
C THR A 173 1.69 1.03 -0.22
N PRO A 174 2.99 0.89 0.12
CA PRO A 174 4.09 1.38 -0.71
C PRO A 174 4.03 0.82 -2.12
N ARG A 175 4.29 1.67 -3.13
CA ARG A 175 4.27 1.26 -4.54
C ARG A 175 5.37 0.22 -4.77
N ARG A 176 5.03 -0.86 -5.50
CA ARG A 176 5.94 -1.98 -5.82
C ARG A 176 6.45 -2.74 -4.58
N HIS A 177 5.72 -2.71 -3.46
CA HIS A 177 6.02 -3.64 -2.37
C HIS A 177 5.91 -5.09 -2.90
N PRO A 178 6.83 -6.02 -2.58
CA PRO A 178 6.84 -7.37 -3.18
C PRO A 178 5.55 -8.16 -2.98
N LYS A 179 4.83 -7.89 -1.88
CA LYS A 179 3.53 -8.51 -1.56
C LYS A 179 2.32 -7.69 -2.05
N SER A 180 2.54 -6.52 -2.66
CA SER A 180 1.46 -5.69 -3.19
C SER A 180 1.02 -6.17 -4.56
N LYS A 181 -0.28 -6.08 -4.81
CA LYS A 181 -0.92 -6.35 -6.10
C LYS A 181 -1.28 -5.02 -6.76
N PRO A 182 -1.38 -4.98 -8.11
CA PRO A 182 -1.58 -3.72 -8.83
C PRO A 182 -2.98 -3.13 -8.65
N PHE A 183 -3.96 -3.94 -8.24
CA PHE A 183 -5.37 -3.55 -8.15
C PHE A 183 -5.71 -2.76 -6.88
N HIS A 184 -6.71 -1.90 -7.02
CA HIS A 184 -7.37 -1.18 -5.93
C HIS A 184 -8.74 -1.80 -5.72
N ASP A 185 -8.88 -2.61 -4.67
CA ASP A 185 -10.05 -3.49 -4.45
C ASP A 185 -10.78 -3.18 -3.13
N HIS A 186 -10.28 -2.20 -2.39
CA HIS A 186 -10.89 -1.77 -1.14
C HIS A 186 -10.54 -0.32 -0.79
N VAL A 187 -11.38 0.26 0.08
CA VAL A 187 -11.27 1.62 0.58
C VAL A 187 -11.21 1.59 2.10
N ILE A 188 -10.17 2.18 2.68
CA ILE A 188 -10.08 2.42 4.12
C ILE A 188 -10.56 3.86 4.36
N SER A 189 -11.66 4.01 5.07
CA SER A 189 -12.28 5.30 5.35
C SER A 189 -12.08 5.71 6.80
N PHE A 190 -11.66 6.96 7.00
CA PHE A 190 -11.46 7.60 8.30
C PHE A 190 -12.45 8.76 8.44
N HIS A 191 -13.34 8.67 9.42
CA HIS A 191 -14.28 9.75 9.76
C HIS A 191 -14.04 10.23 11.18
N PHE A 192 -14.08 11.55 11.40
CA PHE A 192 -13.97 12.12 12.73
C PHE A 192 -15.33 12.63 13.19
N LEU A 193 -15.89 12.01 14.23
CA LEU A 193 -17.20 12.33 14.79
C LEU A 193 -17.18 12.11 16.30
N ASP A 194 -17.75 13.04 17.07
CA ASP A 194 -17.83 12.98 18.54
C ASP A 194 -16.48 12.72 19.23
N ASN A 195 -15.43 13.40 18.75
CA ASN A 195 -14.05 13.22 19.22
C ASN A 195 -13.55 11.76 19.11
N ARG A 196 -14.07 11.02 18.13
CA ARG A 196 -13.68 9.63 17.82
C ARG A 196 -13.36 9.51 16.34
N ILE A 197 -12.40 8.64 16.05
CA ILE A 197 -12.05 8.27 14.68
C ILE A 197 -12.71 6.93 14.37
N TRP A 198 -13.60 6.93 13.39
CA TRP A 198 -14.24 5.75 12.86
C TRP A 198 -13.44 5.25 11.67
N LEU A 199 -12.88 4.04 11.79
CA LEU A 199 -12.18 3.35 10.71
C LEU A 199 -13.09 2.27 10.15
N ARG A 200 -13.31 2.30 8.83
CA ARG A 200 -14.07 1.28 8.11
C ARG A 200 -13.32 0.82 6.87
N ASN A 201 -13.45 -0.46 6.55
CA ASN A 201 -12.91 -1.06 5.33
C ASN A 201 -14.08 -1.48 4.44
N TYR A 202 -14.11 -0.97 3.22
CA TYR A 202 -15.15 -1.27 2.23
C TYR A 202 -14.52 -1.98 1.04
N GLN A 203 -15.21 -2.99 0.51
CA GLN A 203 -14.87 -3.56 -0.79
C GLN A 203 -15.26 -2.57 -1.89
N ALA A 204 -14.38 -2.41 -2.90
CA ALA A 204 -14.63 -1.56 -4.06
C ALA A 204 -15.33 -2.32 -5.21
#